data_AF-A0A938I4A2-F1
#
_entry.id   AF-A0A938I4A2-F1
#
_cell.length_a   1.000
_cell.length_b   1.000
_cell.length_c   1.000
_cell.angle_alpha   90.00
_cell.angle_beta   90.00
_cell.angle_gamma   90.00
#
_symmetry.space_group_name_H-M   'P 1'
#
loop_
_entity.id
_entity.type
_entity.pdbx_description
1 polymer ?
#
loop_
_entity_poly.entity_id
_entity_poly.type
_entity_poly.pdbx_seq_one_letter_code
_entity_poly.pdbx_strand_id
1 'polypeptide(L)' 'MAAAIQQRFGVEPTLIPGGGGIFEIVADGKLIYSKHQTGRFPTHDEVLSKLT' A
#
# COMPACT_ATOMS: atom_id res chain seq x y z
N MET A 1 1.17 7.94 2.57
CA MET A 1 1.44 6.63 1.95
C MET A 1 2.02 6.75 0.55
N ALA A 2 1.27 7.19 -0.48
CA ALA A 2 1.80 7.25 -1.85
C ALA A 2 3.10 8.08 -1.98
N ALA A 3 3.13 9.28 -1.40
CA ALA A 3 4.35 10.10 -1.36
C ALA A 3 5.53 9.44 -0.64
N ALA A 4 5.28 8.64 0.40
CA ALA A 4 6.33 7.95 1.14
C ALA A 4 6.95 6.81 0.33
N ILE A 5 6.14 6.11 -0.47
CA ILE A 5 6.62 5.07 -1.41
C ILE A 5 7.49 5.72 -2.48
N GLN A 6 7.03 6.83 -3.08
CA GLN A 6 7.80 7.56 -4.08
C GLN A 6 9.13 8.09 -3.53
N GLN A 7 9.14 8.67 -2.32
CA GLN A 7 10.39 9.15 -1.71
C GLN A 7 11.40 8.02 -1.44
N ARG A 8 10.94 6.84 -1.03
CA ARG A 8 11.84 5.77 -0.60
C ARG A 8 12.31 4.87 -1.74
N PHE A 9 11.44 4.63 -2.73
CA PHE A 9 11.70 3.70 -3.83
C PHE A 9 11.80 4.37 -5.20
N GLY A 10 11.47 5.65 -5.32
CA GLY A 10 11.45 6.35 -6.61
C GLY A 10 10.34 5.88 -7.57
N VAL A 11 9.42 5.04 -7.08
CA VAL A 11 8.30 4.49 -7.87
C VAL A 11 7.06 5.33 -7.64
N GLU A 12 6.37 5.69 -8.72
CA GLU A 12 5.09 6.41 -8.65
C GLU A 12 3.94 5.41 -8.43
N PRO A 13 3.26 5.42 -7.27
CA PRO A 13 2.20 4.47 -6.98
C PRO A 13 0.91 4.87 -7.69
N THR A 14 0.29 3.93 -8.40
CA THR A 14 -1.03 4.15 -9.00
C THR A 14 -2.13 4.06 -7.95
N LEU A 15 -2.91 5.13 -7.82
CA LEU A 15 -4.10 5.16 -6.97
C LEU A 15 -5.30 4.63 -7.75
N ILE A 16 -5.76 3.43 -7.41
CA ILE A 16 -6.97 2.84 -7.98
C ILE A 16 -8.14 3.17 -7.05
N PRO A 17 -9.08 4.05 -7.44
CA PRO A 17 -10.24 4.36 -6.62
C PRO A 17 -11.14 3.12 -6.50
N GLY A 18 -11.33 2.65 -5.27
CA GLY A 18 -12.20 1.52 -4.93
C GLY A 18 -13.40 1.96 -4.08
N GLY A 19 -14.48 1.18 -4.14
CA GLY A 19 -15.66 1.34 -3.27
C GLY A 19 -15.57 0.50 -2.00
N GLY A 20 -16.46 0.75 -1.04
CA GLY A 20 -16.66 -0.13 0.12
C GLY A 20 -15.65 0.01 1.28
N GLY A 21 -14.85 1.09 1.32
CA GLY A 21 -13.92 1.34 2.43
C GLY A 21 -12.71 0.39 2.46
N ILE A 22 -12.49 -0.34 1.38
CA ILE A 22 -11.38 -1.25 1.16
C ILE A 22 -10.11 -0.44 0.89
N PHE A 23 -9.00 -0.86 1.50
CA PHE A 23 -7.69 -0.27 1.24
C PHE A 23 -6.67 -1.39 1.09
N GLU A 24 -6.18 -1.58 -0.12
CA GLU A 24 -5.27 -2.65 -0.49
C GLU A 24 -4.03 -2.07 -1.16
N ILE A 25 -2.89 -2.69 -0.87
CA ILE A 25 -1.61 -2.31 -1.48
C ILE A 25 -1.08 -3.55 -2.18
N VAL A 26 -0.84 -3.39 -3.48
CA VAL A 26 -0.33 -4.44 -4.36
C VAL A 26 1.01 -3.97 -4.90
N ALA A 27 2.02 -4.82 -4.81
CA ALA A 27 3.36 -4.61 -5.38
C ALA A 27 3.71 -5.82 -6.25
N ASP A 28 4.18 -5.59 -7.48
CA ASP A 28 4.52 -6.66 -8.44
C ASP A 28 3.40 -7.70 -8.64
N GLY A 29 2.14 -7.25 -8.64
CA GLY A 29 0.97 -8.12 -8.75
C GLY A 29 0.65 -8.95 -7.49
N LYS A 30 1.38 -8.76 -6.39
CA LYS A 30 1.14 -9.42 -5.10
C LYS A 30 0.51 -8.46 -4.09
N LEU A 31 -0.58 -8.89 -3.47
CA LEU A 31 -1.20 -8.18 -2.36
C LEU A 31 -0.24 -8.20 -1.15
N ILE A 32 0.37 -7.06 -0.83
CA ILE A 32 1.29 -6.92 0.29
C ILE A 32 0.59 -6.41 1.56
N TYR A 33 -0.57 -5.77 1.42
CA TYR A 33 -1.39 -5.35 2.56
C TYR A 33 -2.88 -5.25 2.21
N SER A 34 -3.75 -5.65 3.13
CA SER A 34 -5.20 -5.40 3.04
C SER A 34 -5.76 -4.90 4.38
N LYS A 35 -6.33 -3.70 4.37
CA LYS A 35 -7.07 -3.14 5.50
C LYS A 35 -8.30 -3.98 5.83
N HIS A 36 -8.92 -4.60 4.83
CA HIS A 36 -10.10 -5.43 5.04
C HIS A 36 -9.78 -6.65 5.91
N GLN A 37 -8.59 -7.23 5.74
CA GLN A 37 -8.12 -8.36 6.55
C GLN A 37 -7.66 -7.96 7.95
N THR A 38 -7.01 -6.79 8.07
CA THR A 38 -6.40 -6.33 9.33
C THR A 38 -7.32 -5.47 10.19
N GLY A 39 -8.41 -4.95 9.62
CA GLY A 39 -9.33 -4.02 10.27
C GLY A 39 -8.76 -2.62 10.50
N ARG A 40 -7.52 -2.34 10.10
CA ARG A 40 -6.85 -1.04 10.33
C ARG A 40 -6.04 -0.56 9.14
N PHE A 41 -5.73 0.73 9.13
CA PHE A 41 -4.77 1.28 8.16
C PHE A 41 -3.34 0.81 8.48
N PRO A 42 -2.51 0.56 7.45
CA PRO A 42 -1.12 0.20 7.65
C PRO A 42 -0.32 1.41 8.12
N THR A 43 0.75 1.15 8.85
CA THR A 43 1.81 2.13 9.06
C THR A 43 2.72 2.21 7.85
N HIS A 44 3.46 3.32 7.70
CA HIS A 44 4.41 3.46 6.58
C HIS A 44 5.46 2.34 6.60
N ASP A 45 5.99 1.99 7.77
CA ASP A 45 7.03 0.97 7.89
C ASP A 45 6.57 -0.44 7.49
N GLU A 46 5.33 -0.82 7.83
CA GLU A 46 4.72 -2.10 7.43
C GLU A 46 4.65 -2.27 5.91
N VAL A 47 4.37 -1.18 5.18
CA VAL A 47 4.29 -1.23 3.72
C VAL A 47 5.68 -1.19 3.11
N LEU A 48 6.52 -0.27 3.58
CA LEU A 48 7.85 -0.05 3.00
C LEU A 48 8.78 -1.24 3.24
N SER A 49 8.65 -1.97 4.36
CA SER A 49 9.41 -3.19 4.62
C SER A 49 9.03 -4.37 3.70
N LYS A 50 7.84 -4.34 3.09
CA LYS A 50 7.37 -5.34 2.12
C LYS A 50 7.74 -5.03 0.67
N LEU A 51 8.30 -3.85 0.43
CA LEU A 51 8.72 -3.34 -0.89
C LEU A 51 10.25 -3.47 -1.11
N THR A 52 10.98 -4.01 -0.14
CA THR A 52 12.41 -4.36 -0.23
C THR A 52 12.60 -5.70 -0.92
#